data_AF-A0A4V5NGI5-F1
#
_entry.id   AF-A0A4V5NGI5-F1
#
_cell.length_a   1.000
_cell.length_b   1.000
_cell.length_c   1.000
_cell.angle_alpha   90.00
_cell.angle_beta   90.00
_cell.angle_gamma   90.00
#
_symmetry.space_group_name_H-M   'P 1'
#
loop_
_entity.id
_entity.type
_entity.pdbx_description
1 polymer ?
#
loop_
_entity_poly.entity_id
_entity_poly.type
_entity_poly.pdbx_seq_one_letter_code
_entity_poly.pdbx_strand_id
1 'polypeptide(L)'
;MTTTTTTTTASTTSTNMSPGSLPWVSNPTALLILTYLQVISPILLLALYVITFTVRSVLMARNDDDPTTAPEQLGPGGKPLPKGKKKNGNHNDNTGESSLASAYDFSKPRKLLFEWVSVGVLATLAGNITVVIVHALVERGERWWCGQAPTIYLVGSFMVYALFLVTLIDSKPSPTFAHLVTWAVALVMEIIMLGASFGVYTQDHREPKVDDPNGGELQRDMTEWEITEVTLDLVRIILLLALVSFYTLFVFLQGYKKQAQAGSAEEQTTLLANGHGAENGTASGPASGYGGTNGKPRGPHEAPAGWEKPKENPTRSWWEYIRAYGIFVPYIWPSKDRWLQINFVLCILIVLVQRGVQVLVPYQSGVITNALAGDQGPVYMPWGAISLYILYRIFQGGNGLLGAARQVLWIPIEQYSYRELSVAAFEHVHMLSLEFHLGKKTGEVLSALGKGSSLNTFLESITFNVLPMLVDLGVAIVYFLVKFDAYYALVIGVVTFWYIYITIRMASWRADIRRQATNASREEDAVKNDSMMSYETVKYFNAEAYEFNRYRDAVKKYQVAEYGVTFSLALMNTIQNL
;
A
#
# COMPACT_ATOMS: atom_id res chain seq x y z
N MET A 1 -49.43 -43.93 -19.24
CA MET A 1 -48.42 -44.39 -20.21
C MET A 1 -47.49 -43.22 -20.48
N THR A 2 -46.19 -43.50 -20.38
CA THR A 2 -45.03 -42.68 -20.83
C THR A 2 -44.76 -41.33 -20.14
N THR A 3 -43.93 -41.46 -19.11
CA THR A 3 -42.87 -40.57 -18.63
C THR A 3 -42.02 -39.95 -19.76
N THR A 4 -41.62 -38.69 -19.61
CA THR A 4 -40.36 -38.18 -20.17
C THR A 4 -39.79 -37.11 -19.26
N THR A 5 -38.73 -37.50 -18.55
CA THR A 5 -37.97 -36.70 -17.60
C THR A 5 -36.84 -36.03 -18.39
N THR A 6 -36.85 -34.70 -18.49
CA THR A 6 -35.72 -33.92 -19.04
C THR A 6 -34.70 -33.71 -17.93
N THR A 7 -33.66 -34.54 -17.95
CA THR A 7 -32.44 -34.41 -17.17
C THR A 7 -31.52 -33.42 -17.88
N THR A 8 -31.34 -32.22 -17.32
CA THR A 8 -30.37 -31.24 -17.81
C THR A 8 -29.01 -31.58 -17.20
N THR A 9 -28.27 -32.49 -17.85
CA THR A 9 -26.86 -32.73 -17.54
C THR A 9 -26.06 -31.53 -18.00
N ALA A 10 -25.57 -30.72 -17.06
CA ALA A 10 -24.51 -29.75 -17.30
C ALA A 10 -23.25 -30.51 -17.73
N SER A 11 -22.99 -30.52 -19.04
CA SER A 11 -21.74 -31.00 -19.59
C SER A 11 -20.64 -30.02 -19.21
N THR A 12 -19.84 -30.38 -18.22
CA THR A 12 -18.45 -29.93 -18.08
C THR A 12 -17.73 -30.15 -19.40
N THR A 13 -17.56 -29.10 -20.19
CA THR A 13 -16.64 -29.08 -21.33
C THR A 13 -15.22 -29.06 -20.75
N SER A 14 -14.76 -30.24 -20.36
CA SER A 14 -13.37 -30.50 -20.03
C SER A 14 -12.50 -30.15 -21.23
N THR A 15 -11.49 -29.32 -20.99
CA THR A 15 -10.40 -28.86 -21.85
C THR A 15 -9.45 -29.97 -22.31
N ASN A 16 -9.97 -31.12 -22.74
CA ASN A 16 -9.18 -32.23 -23.30
C ASN A 16 -9.72 -32.62 -24.68
N MET A 17 -9.64 -31.69 -25.64
CA MET A 17 -9.61 -32.05 -27.05
C MET A 17 -8.19 -31.86 -27.55
N SER A 18 -7.62 -32.90 -28.15
CA SER A 18 -6.31 -32.78 -28.79
C SER A 18 -6.41 -31.75 -29.92
N PRO A 19 -5.42 -30.83 -30.05
CA PRO A 19 -5.47 -29.71 -30.99
C PRO A 19 -5.43 -30.10 -32.48
N GLY A 20 -5.50 -31.40 -32.81
CA GLY A 20 -5.41 -31.92 -34.17
C GLY A 20 -6.73 -32.26 -34.85
N SER A 21 -7.90 -31.85 -34.34
CA SER A 21 -9.19 -32.36 -34.83
C SER A 21 -10.25 -31.32 -35.24
N LEU A 22 -9.87 -30.05 -35.44
CA LEU A 22 -10.78 -29.03 -36.02
C LEU A 22 -10.28 -28.63 -37.42
N PRO A 23 -10.91 -29.10 -38.52
CA PRO A 23 -10.43 -28.89 -39.89
C PRO A 23 -10.48 -27.44 -40.42
N TRP A 24 -10.85 -26.46 -39.58
CA TRP A 24 -11.09 -25.06 -39.97
C TRP A 24 -10.31 -24.02 -39.15
N VAL A 25 -9.46 -24.43 -38.20
CA VAL A 25 -8.53 -23.51 -37.53
C VAL A 25 -7.23 -23.51 -38.31
N SER A 26 -6.98 -22.46 -39.08
CA SER A 26 -5.86 -22.37 -40.01
C SER A 26 -4.48 -22.35 -39.33
N ASN A 27 -4.39 -21.85 -38.08
CA ASN A 27 -3.18 -21.90 -37.26
C ASN A 27 -3.45 -22.15 -35.76
N PRO A 28 -3.61 -23.42 -35.34
CA PRO A 28 -3.98 -23.76 -33.96
C PRO A 28 -2.89 -23.40 -32.94
N THR A 29 -1.63 -23.29 -33.36
CA THR A 29 -0.53 -22.92 -32.46
C THR A 29 -0.55 -21.43 -32.13
N ALA A 30 -0.84 -20.55 -33.09
CA ALA A 30 -0.96 -19.11 -32.87
C ALA A 30 -2.13 -18.78 -31.92
N LEU A 31 -3.28 -19.41 -32.12
CA LEU A 31 -4.46 -19.25 -31.26
C LEU A 31 -4.17 -19.71 -29.81
N LEU A 32 -3.48 -20.84 -29.66
CA LEU A 32 -3.11 -21.38 -28.35
C LEU A 32 -2.14 -20.44 -27.64
N ILE A 33 -1.10 -19.98 -28.34
CA ILE A 33 -0.14 -19.01 -27.81
C ILE A 33 -0.88 -17.74 -27.37
N LEU A 34 -1.75 -17.17 -28.22
CA LEU A 34 -2.51 -15.97 -27.91
C LEU A 34 -3.37 -16.13 -26.65
N THR A 35 -4.13 -17.22 -26.56
CA THR A 35 -5.03 -17.50 -25.43
C THR A 35 -4.27 -17.66 -24.11
N TYR A 36 -3.19 -18.45 -24.10
CA TYR A 36 -2.38 -18.63 -22.89
C TYR A 36 -1.67 -17.34 -22.48
N LEU A 37 -1.14 -16.59 -23.45
CA LEU A 37 -0.40 -15.36 -23.17
C LEU A 37 -1.33 -14.26 -22.64
N GLN A 38 -2.55 -14.15 -23.16
CA GLN A 38 -3.59 -13.23 -22.67
C GLN A 38 -3.95 -13.47 -21.21
N VAL A 39 -4.11 -14.72 -20.80
CA VAL A 39 -4.43 -15.06 -19.39
C VAL A 39 -3.22 -14.85 -18.48
N ILE A 40 -2.02 -15.23 -18.92
CA ILE A 40 -0.81 -15.21 -18.07
C ILE A 40 -0.21 -13.80 -17.95
N SER A 41 -0.27 -12.98 -18.99
CA SER A 41 0.38 -11.65 -19.05
C SER A 41 0.08 -10.75 -17.84
N PRO A 42 -1.18 -10.43 -17.49
CA PRO A 42 -1.45 -9.53 -16.36
C PRO A 42 -0.98 -10.11 -15.02
N ILE A 43 -1.10 -11.43 -14.82
CA ILE A 43 -0.66 -12.10 -13.59
C ILE A 43 0.86 -12.05 -13.47
N LEU A 44 1.57 -12.33 -14.57
CA LEU A 44 3.03 -12.33 -14.62
C LEU A 44 3.58 -10.91 -14.39
N LEU A 45 3.00 -9.90 -15.03
CA LEU A 45 3.42 -8.50 -14.86
C LEU A 45 3.19 -8.02 -13.42
N LEU A 46 2.05 -8.37 -12.82
CA LEU A 46 1.77 -8.04 -11.42
C LEU A 46 2.76 -8.71 -10.46
N ALA A 47 2.98 -10.02 -10.61
CA ALA A 47 3.90 -10.78 -9.76
C ALA A 47 5.34 -10.25 -9.89
N LEU A 48 5.79 -9.99 -11.12
CA LEU A 48 7.11 -9.45 -11.38
C LEU A 48 7.28 -8.04 -10.78
N TYR A 49 6.27 -7.19 -10.89
CA TYR A 49 6.29 -5.87 -10.24
C TYR A 49 6.41 -5.99 -8.73
N VAL A 50 5.58 -6.81 -8.09
CA VAL A 50 5.59 -6.99 -6.63
C VAL A 50 6.95 -7.53 -6.16
N ILE A 51 7.53 -8.51 -6.86
CA ILE A 51 8.84 -9.07 -6.53
C ILE A 51 9.93 -8.01 -6.69
N THR A 52 9.99 -7.31 -7.82
CA THR A 52 11.04 -6.30 -8.06
C THR A 52 10.90 -5.10 -7.11
N PHE A 53 9.68 -4.68 -6.81
CA PHE A 53 9.39 -3.61 -5.85
C PHE A 53 9.77 -4.01 -4.42
N THR A 54 9.42 -5.22 -3.99
CA THR A 54 9.75 -5.72 -2.64
C THR A 54 11.26 -5.90 -2.47
N VAL A 55 11.95 -6.53 -3.43
CA VAL A 55 13.41 -6.70 -3.42
C VAL A 55 14.10 -5.34 -3.33
N ARG A 56 13.69 -4.36 -4.14
CA ARG A 56 14.24 -3.00 -4.07
C ARG A 56 13.97 -2.35 -2.71
N SER A 57 12.76 -2.47 -2.20
CA SER A 57 12.38 -1.88 -0.92
C SER A 57 13.19 -2.45 0.25
N VAL A 58 13.49 -3.75 0.21
CA VAL A 58 14.36 -4.42 1.19
C VAL A 58 15.82 -3.99 1.03
N LEU A 59 16.33 -3.88 -0.21
CA LEU A 59 17.70 -3.43 -0.48
C LEU A 59 17.94 -1.98 -0.03
N MET A 60 16.99 -1.08 -0.30
CA MET A 60 17.07 0.31 0.16
C MET A 60 17.08 0.38 1.69
N ALA A 61 16.20 -0.38 2.36
CA ALA A 61 16.16 -0.44 3.82
C ALA A 61 17.43 -1.05 4.47
N ARG A 62 18.23 -1.81 3.71
CA ARG A 62 19.51 -2.37 4.18
C ARG A 62 20.68 -1.41 3.97
N ASN A 63 20.65 -0.56 2.93
CA ASN A 63 21.75 0.36 2.64
C ASN A 63 21.81 1.58 3.58
N ASP A 64 20.70 1.95 4.23
CA ASP A 64 20.71 2.95 5.31
C ASP A 64 21.53 2.50 6.54
N ASP A 65 21.95 1.24 6.60
CA ASP A 65 22.71 0.65 7.71
C ASP A 65 24.25 0.64 7.53
N ASP A 66 24.85 1.39 6.57
CA ASP A 66 26.31 1.35 6.40
C ASP A 66 27.03 1.74 7.74
N PRO A 67 27.90 0.86 8.29
CA PRO A 67 28.11 0.69 9.73
C PRO A 67 29.11 1.69 10.33
N THR A 68 29.24 2.89 9.77
CA THR A 68 30.24 3.87 10.22
C THR A 68 29.83 4.67 11.46
N THR A 69 28.71 4.36 12.13
CA THR A 69 28.30 5.08 13.35
C THR A 69 27.83 4.18 14.52
N ALA A 70 28.76 4.03 15.49
CA ALA A 70 28.61 3.72 16.93
C ALA A 70 28.18 2.28 17.38
N PRO A 71 28.77 1.77 18.48
CA PRO A 71 28.46 0.44 19.03
C PRO A 71 27.03 0.34 19.57
N GLU A 72 26.46 -0.87 19.48
CA GLU A 72 25.10 -1.23 19.90
C GLU A 72 24.90 -0.97 21.40
N GLN A 73 24.06 0.02 21.74
CA GLN A 73 23.80 0.37 23.14
C GLN A 73 22.83 -0.65 23.75
N LEU A 74 23.34 -1.49 24.65
CA LEU A 74 22.56 -2.48 25.40
C LEU A 74 22.05 -1.84 26.70
N GLY A 75 20.78 -2.10 27.06
CA GLY A 75 20.21 -1.70 28.35
C GLY A 75 20.56 -2.68 29.48
N PRO A 76 20.16 -2.39 30.73
CA PRO A 76 20.30 -3.34 31.84
C PRO A 76 19.61 -4.67 31.50
N GLY A 77 20.30 -5.79 31.69
CA GLY A 77 19.81 -7.12 31.31
C GLY A 77 20.14 -7.56 29.88
N GLY A 78 21.03 -6.86 29.17
CA GLY A 78 21.62 -7.31 27.90
C GLY A 78 20.68 -7.25 26.69
N LYS A 79 19.57 -6.52 26.80
CA LYS A 79 18.63 -6.33 25.69
C LYS A 79 18.99 -5.08 24.87
N PRO A 80 18.93 -5.12 23.54
CA PRO A 80 19.24 -3.97 22.69
C PRO A 80 18.19 -2.86 22.85
N LEU A 81 18.66 -1.62 23.00
CA LEU A 81 17.80 -0.44 23.05
C LEU A 81 17.52 0.08 21.63
N PRO A 82 16.35 0.68 21.38
CA PRO A 82 16.08 1.34 20.11
C PRO A 82 17.05 2.52 19.90
N LYS A 83 17.70 2.58 18.74
CA LYS A 83 18.60 3.67 18.38
C LYS A 83 17.84 5.00 18.38
N GLY A 84 18.10 5.86 19.37
CA GLY A 84 17.64 7.25 19.34
C GLY A 84 18.35 8.01 18.21
N LYS A 85 17.63 8.88 17.49
CA LYS A 85 18.26 9.81 16.54
C LYS A 85 19.32 10.63 17.30
N LYS A 86 20.60 10.50 16.93
CA LYS A 86 21.64 11.44 17.36
C LYS A 86 21.21 12.83 16.88
N LYS A 87 20.81 13.67 17.84
CA LYS A 87 20.55 15.09 17.61
C LYS A 87 21.93 15.75 17.51
N ASN A 88 22.51 15.79 16.31
CA ASN A 88 23.68 16.63 16.09
C ASN A 88 23.29 18.06 16.42
N GLY A 89 24.03 18.66 17.35
CA GLY A 89 23.90 20.07 17.70
C GLY A 89 24.32 20.93 16.52
N ASN A 90 23.39 21.22 15.64
CA ASN A 90 23.33 22.45 14.87
C ASN A 90 21.87 22.71 14.54
N HIS A 91 21.29 23.69 15.24
CA HIS A 91 20.00 24.26 14.90
C HIS A 91 20.21 25.15 13.68
N ASN A 92 20.18 24.53 12.49
CA ASN A 92 19.78 25.08 11.21
C ASN A 92 19.96 23.97 10.16
N ASP A 93 18.92 23.75 9.36
CA ASP A 93 18.79 22.77 8.27
C ASP A 93 18.07 21.46 8.62
N ASN A 94 16.75 21.59 8.85
CA ASN A 94 15.76 20.51 8.68
C ASN A 94 15.54 20.16 7.18
N THR A 95 16.59 20.16 6.37
CA THR A 95 16.55 19.84 4.93
C THR A 95 17.33 18.57 4.58
N GLY A 96 18.13 18.00 5.50
CA GLY A 96 19.10 16.92 5.23
C GLY A 96 18.53 15.53 4.89
N GLU A 97 17.38 15.12 5.42
CA GLU A 97 16.76 13.82 5.05
C GLU A 97 15.93 13.94 3.76
N SER A 98 15.30 15.10 3.51
CA SER A 98 14.62 15.38 2.24
C SER A 98 15.61 15.52 1.08
N SER A 99 16.84 15.97 1.35
CA SER A 99 17.84 16.24 0.31
C SER A 99 18.44 14.95 -0.27
N LEU A 100 18.62 13.88 0.50
CA LEU A 100 19.17 12.60 0.02
C LEU A 100 18.20 11.86 -0.91
N ALA A 101 16.90 11.81 -0.56
CA ALA A 101 15.87 11.27 -1.45
C ALA A 101 15.64 12.16 -2.68
N SER A 102 15.75 13.49 -2.55
CA SER A 102 15.66 14.43 -3.68
C SER A 102 16.88 14.40 -4.62
N ALA A 103 18.05 13.99 -4.13
CA ALA A 103 19.29 13.93 -4.92
C ALA A 103 19.26 12.81 -5.98
N TYR A 104 18.37 11.82 -5.81
CA TYR A 104 18.17 10.70 -6.74
C TYR A 104 16.88 10.82 -7.58
N ASP A 105 16.11 11.91 -7.44
CA ASP A 105 14.87 12.08 -8.17
C ASP A 105 15.11 12.74 -9.55
N PHE A 106 14.32 12.33 -10.55
CA PHE A 106 14.42 12.91 -11.89
C PHE A 106 13.88 14.36 -11.89
N SER A 107 14.38 15.19 -12.80
CA SER A 107 13.86 16.55 -12.98
C SER A 107 12.36 16.54 -13.28
N LYS A 108 11.59 17.49 -12.73
CA LYS A 108 10.13 17.61 -12.89
C LYS A 108 9.61 17.37 -14.32
N PRO A 109 10.15 18.00 -15.39
CA PRO A 109 9.71 17.74 -16.77
C PRO A 109 9.95 16.30 -17.24
N ARG A 110 11.03 15.65 -16.78
CA ARG A 110 11.29 14.24 -17.12
C ARG A 110 10.30 13.32 -16.42
N LYS A 111 9.95 13.61 -15.17
CA LYS A 111 8.91 12.87 -14.43
C LYS A 111 7.54 13.00 -15.11
N LEU A 112 7.14 14.22 -15.46
CA LEU A 112 5.90 14.46 -16.21
C LEU A 112 5.88 13.72 -17.55
N LEU A 113 7.01 13.65 -18.25
CA LEU A 113 7.11 12.88 -19.49
C LEU A 113 6.80 11.39 -19.27
N PHE A 114 7.39 10.74 -18.25
CA PHE A 114 7.07 9.35 -17.93
C PHE A 114 5.61 9.16 -17.52
N GLU A 115 5.05 10.10 -16.75
CA GLU A 115 3.63 10.07 -16.35
C GLU A 115 2.71 10.15 -17.57
N TRP A 116 2.92 11.10 -18.48
CA TRP A 116 2.09 11.25 -19.68
C TRP A 116 2.22 10.09 -20.66
N VAL A 117 3.42 9.55 -20.86
CA VAL A 117 3.60 8.36 -21.70
C VAL A 117 2.92 7.13 -21.07
N SER A 118 3.00 6.97 -19.74
CA SER A 118 2.29 5.91 -19.02
C SER A 118 0.76 6.08 -19.08
N VAL A 119 0.25 7.32 -19.03
CA VAL A 119 -1.16 7.62 -19.27
C VAL A 119 -1.55 7.24 -20.69
N GLY A 120 -0.69 7.51 -21.67
CA GLY A 120 -0.88 7.09 -23.06
C GLY A 120 -1.03 5.58 -23.19
N VAL A 121 -0.15 4.79 -22.55
CA VAL A 121 -0.26 3.32 -22.53
C VAL A 121 -1.59 2.88 -21.94
N LEU A 122 -1.99 3.44 -20.79
CA LEU A 122 -3.27 3.13 -20.16
C LEU A 122 -4.47 3.51 -21.07
N ALA A 123 -4.37 4.62 -21.79
CA ALA A 123 -5.39 5.07 -22.73
C ALA A 123 -5.54 4.11 -23.92
N THR A 124 -4.47 3.49 -24.42
CA THR A 124 -4.59 2.45 -25.47
C THR A 124 -5.36 1.22 -24.99
N LEU A 125 -5.19 0.80 -23.72
CA LEU A 125 -5.96 -0.30 -23.13
C LEU A 125 -7.43 0.08 -22.94
N ALA A 126 -7.69 1.29 -22.46
CA ALA A 126 -9.04 1.83 -22.38
C ALA A 126 -9.71 1.92 -23.77
N GLY A 127 -8.91 2.25 -24.80
CA GLY A 127 -9.32 2.20 -26.20
C GLY A 127 -9.80 0.82 -26.61
N ASN A 128 -8.97 -0.23 -26.42
CA ASN A 128 -9.37 -1.61 -26.73
C ASN A 128 -10.61 -2.06 -25.94
N ILE A 129 -10.70 -1.73 -24.66
CA ILE A 129 -11.90 -2.03 -23.85
C ILE A 129 -13.13 -1.35 -24.46
N THR A 130 -13.02 -0.10 -24.89
CA THR A 130 -14.11 0.64 -25.51
C THR A 130 -14.51 0.02 -26.85
N VAL A 131 -13.53 -0.39 -27.68
CA VAL A 131 -13.78 -1.10 -28.94
C VAL A 131 -14.57 -2.37 -28.69
N VAL A 132 -14.13 -3.23 -27.77
CA VAL A 132 -14.83 -4.48 -27.43
C VAL A 132 -16.23 -4.23 -26.90
N ILE A 133 -16.43 -3.23 -26.04
CA ILE A 133 -17.75 -2.88 -25.51
C ILE A 133 -18.67 -2.39 -26.64
N VAL A 134 -18.16 -1.52 -27.52
CA VAL A 134 -18.95 -0.99 -28.64
C VAL A 134 -19.28 -2.10 -29.62
N HIS A 135 -18.33 -2.98 -29.96
CA HIS A 135 -18.55 -4.15 -30.81
C HIS A 135 -19.65 -5.05 -30.22
N ALA A 136 -19.57 -5.38 -28.93
CA ALA A 136 -20.60 -6.15 -28.23
C ALA A 136 -21.97 -5.47 -28.18
N LEU A 137 -22.03 -4.13 -28.16
CA LEU A 137 -23.29 -3.37 -28.17
C LEU A 137 -23.91 -3.28 -29.57
N VAL A 138 -23.09 -3.13 -30.61
CA VAL A 138 -23.53 -3.05 -32.01
C VAL A 138 -24.03 -4.40 -32.49
N GLU A 139 -23.27 -5.47 -32.23
CA GLU A 139 -23.60 -6.85 -32.65
C GLU A 139 -24.39 -7.62 -31.59
N ARG A 140 -25.10 -6.90 -30.71
CA ARG A 140 -25.93 -7.51 -29.65
C ARG A 140 -26.97 -8.48 -30.22
N GLY A 141 -27.46 -8.22 -31.43
CA GLY A 141 -28.41 -9.09 -32.14
C GLY A 141 -27.83 -10.46 -32.50
N GLU A 142 -26.51 -10.53 -32.71
CA GLU A 142 -25.81 -11.74 -33.14
C GLU A 142 -25.19 -12.54 -31.98
N ARG A 143 -25.33 -12.04 -30.75
CA ARG A 143 -24.75 -12.62 -29.52
C ARG A 143 -23.23 -12.78 -29.63
N TRP A 144 -22.55 -11.77 -30.17
CA TRP A 144 -21.09 -11.72 -30.23
C TRP A 144 -20.46 -11.67 -28.83
N TRP A 145 -19.33 -12.35 -28.65
CA TRP A 145 -18.57 -12.34 -27.40
C TRP A 145 -17.07 -12.58 -27.65
N CYS A 146 -16.22 -11.62 -27.26
CA CYS A 146 -14.77 -11.68 -27.46
C CYS A 146 -14.04 -12.85 -26.79
N GLY A 147 -14.70 -13.63 -25.94
CA GLY A 147 -14.08 -14.73 -25.22
C GLY A 147 -13.51 -14.31 -23.86
N GLN A 148 -13.23 -15.32 -23.05
CA GLN A 148 -12.76 -15.11 -21.68
C GLN A 148 -11.31 -14.59 -21.63
N ALA A 149 -10.42 -15.10 -22.49
CA ALA A 149 -9.01 -14.74 -22.46
C ALA A 149 -8.75 -13.26 -22.83
N PRO A 150 -9.33 -12.70 -23.91
CA PRO A 150 -9.19 -11.27 -24.22
C PRO A 150 -9.76 -10.37 -23.12
N THR A 151 -10.88 -10.76 -22.49
CA THR A 151 -11.46 -9.99 -21.38
C THR A 151 -10.53 -9.96 -20.15
N ILE A 152 -9.96 -11.12 -19.79
CA ILE A 152 -9.00 -11.22 -18.68
C ILE A 152 -7.77 -10.35 -18.96
N TYR A 153 -7.26 -10.41 -20.19
CA TYR A 153 -6.13 -9.60 -20.61
C TYR A 153 -6.45 -8.10 -20.54
N LEU A 154 -7.54 -7.63 -21.14
CA LEU A 154 -7.85 -6.21 -21.20
C LEU A 154 -8.10 -5.61 -19.80
N VAL A 155 -8.94 -6.26 -19.00
CA VAL A 155 -9.28 -5.78 -17.65
C VAL A 155 -8.08 -5.93 -16.70
N GLY A 156 -7.38 -7.07 -16.75
CA GLY A 156 -6.21 -7.34 -15.92
C GLY A 156 -5.03 -6.44 -16.26
N SER A 157 -4.71 -6.27 -17.54
CA SER A 157 -3.63 -5.39 -17.98
C SER A 157 -3.96 -3.93 -17.68
N PHE A 158 -5.18 -3.46 -17.97
CA PHE A 158 -5.61 -2.10 -17.59
C PHE A 158 -5.36 -1.84 -16.11
N MET A 159 -5.70 -2.82 -15.26
CA MET A 159 -5.50 -2.71 -13.83
C MET A 159 -4.02 -2.65 -13.43
N VAL A 160 -3.17 -3.51 -14.00
CA VAL A 160 -1.73 -3.53 -13.72
C VAL A 160 -1.05 -2.24 -14.20
N TYR A 161 -1.43 -1.71 -15.37
CA TYR A 161 -0.90 -0.44 -15.85
C TYR A 161 -1.41 0.76 -15.05
N ALA A 162 -2.64 0.71 -14.54
CA ALA A 162 -3.14 1.71 -13.59
C ALA A 162 -2.33 1.68 -12.28
N LEU A 163 -1.98 0.50 -11.77
CA LEU A 163 -1.09 0.33 -10.63
C LEU A 163 0.29 0.96 -10.92
N PHE A 164 0.87 0.72 -12.10
CA PHE A 164 2.16 1.32 -12.48
C PHE A 164 2.09 2.85 -12.49
N LEU A 165 1.04 3.42 -13.08
CA LEU A 165 0.82 4.87 -13.09
C LEU A 165 0.68 5.44 -11.67
N VAL A 166 -0.14 4.81 -10.83
CA VAL A 166 -0.31 5.18 -9.42
C VAL A 166 1.03 5.17 -8.69
N THR A 167 1.81 4.10 -8.85
CA THR A 167 3.11 4.00 -8.19
C THR A 167 4.13 5.00 -8.70
N LEU A 168 4.03 5.42 -9.97
CA LEU A 168 4.88 6.45 -10.54
C LEU A 168 4.58 7.84 -9.95
N ILE A 169 3.30 8.12 -9.68
CA ILE A 169 2.86 9.37 -9.05
C ILE A 169 3.31 9.40 -7.58
N ASP A 170 3.07 8.31 -6.85
CA ASP A 170 3.22 8.25 -5.40
C ASP A 170 4.65 7.95 -4.91
N SER A 171 5.44 7.20 -5.67
CA SER A 171 6.78 6.80 -5.25
C SER A 171 7.78 7.96 -5.40
N LYS A 172 8.68 8.09 -4.43
CA LYS A 172 9.89 8.92 -4.54
C LYS A 172 11.10 8.07 -4.18
N PRO A 173 12.13 7.95 -5.03
CA PRO A 173 12.27 8.50 -6.39
C PRO A 173 11.42 7.74 -7.44
N SER A 174 11.06 8.41 -8.55
CA SER A 174 10.23 7.87 -9.65
C SER A 174 10.74 8.37 -11.01
N PRO A 175 10.84 7.54 -12.07
CA PRO A 175 10.59 6.10 -12.14
C PRO A 175 11.66 5.26 -11.43
N THR A 176 11.30 4.05 -11.02
CA THR A 176 12.20 3.13 -10.31
C THR A 176 12.73 2.04 -11.25
N PHE A 177 13.80 1.35 -10.86
CA PHE A 177 14.29 0.18 -11.60
C PHE A 177 13.22 -0.92 -11.76
N ALA A 178 12.31 -1.07 -10.78
CA ALA A 178 11.19 -2.01 -10.90
C ALA A 178 10.24 -1.65 -12.06
N HIS A 179 10.05 -0.36 -12.36
CA HIS A 179 9.28 0.08 -13.53
C HIS A 179 10.00 -0.27 -14.83
N LEU A 180 11.32 -0.11 -14.90
CA LEU A 180 12.08 -0.50 -16.11
C LEU A 180 11.92 -2.00 -16.41
N VAL A 181 12.16 -2.87 -15.42
CA VAL A 181 12.10 -4.33 -15.65
C VAL A 181 10.69 -4.74 -16.08
N THR A 182 9.66 -4.17 -15.46
CA THR A 182 8.26 -4.45 -15.85
C THR A 182 7.93 -3.94 -17.24
N TRP A 183 8.31 -2.72 -17.61
CA TRP A 183 8.08 -2.20 -18.96
C TRP A 183 8.83 -3.01 -20.03
N ALA A 184 10.04 -3.47 -19.74
CA ALA A 184 10.82 -4.30 -20.66
C ALA A 184 10.16 -5.67 -20.89
N VAL A 185 9.72 -6.34 -19.81
CA VAL A 185 9.00 -7.62 -19.94
C VAL A 185 7.65 -7.42 -20.62
N ALA A 186 6.92 -6.35 -20.30
CA ALA A 186 5.66 -6.03 -20.95
C ALA A 186 5.85 -5.79 -22.45
N LEU A 187 6.89 -5.04 -22.86
CA LEU A 187 7.20 -4.82 -24.27
C LEU A 187 7.41 -6.14 -25.03
N VAL A 188 8.15 -7.09 -24.45
CA VAL A 188 8.37 -8.40 -25.05
C VAL A 188 7.06 -9.17 -25.18
N MET A 189 6.22 -9.16 -24.14
CA MET A 189 4.92 -9.84 -24.15
C MET A 189 3.97 -9.26 -25.20
N GLU A 190 3.87 -7.94 -25.30
CA GLU A 190 3.02 -7.24 -26.27
C GLU A 190 3.48 -7.49 -27.72
N ILE A 191 4.79 -7.56 -27.98
CA ILE A 191 5.32 -7.92 -29.31
C ILE A 191 4.91 -9.35 -29.70
N ILE A 192 4.99 -10.30 -28.76
CA ILE A 192 4.57 -11.69 -29.01
C ILE A 192 3.05 -11.75 -29.23
N MET A 193 2.26 -11.02 -28.43
CA MET A 193 0.80 -10.92 -28.59
C MET A 193 0.40 -10.34 -29.94
N LEU A 194 1.04 -9.25 -30.37
CA LEU A 194 0.78 -8.64 -31.66
C LEU A 194 1.13 -9.60 -32.80
N GLY A 195 2.26 -10.29 -32.72
CA GLY A 195 2.66 -11.31 -33.71
C GLY A 195 1.70 -12.49 -33.79
N ALA A 196 1.20 -12.96 -32.64
CA ALA A 196 0.18 -14.02 -32.59
C ALA A 196 -1.17 -13.53 -33.15
N SER A 197 -1.57 -12.29 -32.85
CA SER A 197 -2.81 -11.69 -33.34
C SER A 197 -2.79 -11.53 -34.86
N PHE A 198 -1.68 -11.02 -35.42
CA PHE A 198 -1.48 -11.00 -36.88
C PHE A 198 -1.56 -12.41 -37.48
N GLY A 199 -0.96 -13.41 -36.85
CA GLY A 199 -1.00 -14.80 -37.31
C GLY A 199 -2.39 -15.44 -37.32
N VAL A 200 -3.31 -14.94 -36.49
CA VAL A 200 -4.72 -15.36 -36.44
C VAL A 200 -5.56 -14.56 -37.44
N TYR A 201 -5.46 -13.22 -37.43
CA TYR A 201 -6.30 -12.35 -38.26
C TYR A 201 -5.94 -12.34 -39.76
N THR A 202 -4.72 -12.75 -40.14
CA THR A 202 -4.31 -12.87 -41.55
C THR A 202 -4.77 -14.15 -42.24
N GLN A 203 -5.38 -15.07 -41.52
CA GLN A 203 -5.89 -16.32 -42.07
C GLN A 203 -7.40 -16.43 -41.84
N ASP A 204 -8.06 -17.33 -42.56
CA ASP A 204 -9.49 -17.61 -42.40
C ASP A 204 -9.81 -17.98 -40.94
N HIS A 205 -10.55 -17.11 -40.26
CA HIS A 205 -10.96 -17.28 -38.86
C HIS A 205 -12.46 -17.03 -38.70
N ARG A 206 -13.01 -17.39 -37.54
CA ARG A 206 -14.43 -17.21 -37.22
C ARG A 206 -14.58 -16.34 -35.99
N GLU A 207 -15.59 -15.49 -36.00
CA GLU A 207 -15.92 -14.70 -34.82
C GLU A 207 -16.54 -15.56 -33.71
N PRO A 208 -16.12 -15.40 -32.45
CA PRO A 208 -16.69 -16.14 -31.33
C PRO A 208 -18.10 -15.65 -30.97
N LYS A 209 -19.04 -16.59 -30.78
CA LYS A 209 -20.42 -16.34 -30.28
C LYS A 209 -20.61 -16.92 -28.88
N VAL A 210 -21.53 -16.34 -28.10
CA VAL A 210 -21.81 -16.71 -26.69
C VAL A 210 -22.13 -18.20 -26.52
N ASP A 211 -22.94 -18.78 -27.41
CA ASP A 211 -23.41 -20.17 -27.30
C ASP A 211 -22.57 -21.17 -28.13
N ASP A 212 -21.82 -20.68 -29.12
CA ASP A 212 -20.91 -21.49 -29.96
C ASP A 212 -19.62 -20.69 -30.28
N PRO A 213 -18.57 -20.85 -29.46
CA PRO A 213 -17.30 -20.13 -29.63
C PRO A 213 -16.61 -20.37 -30.97
N ASN A 214 -16.94 -21.49 -31.65
CA ASN A 214 -16.32 -21.91 -32.91
C ASN A 214 -17.26 -21.78 -34.12
N GLY A 215 -18.50 -21.32 -33.89
CA GLY A 215 -19.60 -21.38 -34.86
C GLY A 215 -19.98 -20.08 -35.54
N GLY A 216 -19.29 -18.96 -35.26
CA GLY A 216 -19.61 -17.68 -35.89
C GLY A 216 -19.27 -17.59 -37.38
N GLU A 217 -19.51 -16.42 -37.96
CA GLU A 217 -19.31 -16.20 -39.39
C GLU A 217 -17.84 -16.35 -39.78
N LEU A 218 -17.59 -16.94 -40.95
CA LEU A 218 -16.24 -17.13 -41.47
C LEU A 218 -15.77 -15.85 -42.16
N GLN A 219 -14.76 -15.21 -41.59
CA GLN A 219 -14.11 -14.05 -42.17
C GLN A 219 -12.77 -14.48 -42.79
N ARG A 220 -12.53 -13.98 -44.01
CA ARG A 220 -11.31 -14.29 -44.79
C ARG A 220 -10.28 -13.17 -44.74
N ASP A 221 -10.74 -11.97 -44.41
CA ASP A 221 -9.93 -10.75 -44.28
C ASP A 221 -10.17 -10.15 -42.89
N MET A 222 -9.19 -9.40 -42.41
CA MET A 222 -9.24 -8.72 -41.11
C MET A 222 -10.39 -7.72 -41.07
N THR A 223 -11.23 -7.81 -40.04
CA THR A 223 -12.39 -6.92 -39.90
C THR A 223 -11.97 -5.49 -39.52
N GLU A 224 -12.87 -4.52 -39.72
CA GLU A 224 -12.62 -3.14 -39.29
C GLU A 224 -12.35 -3.06 -37.77
N TRP A 225 -13.02 -3.88 -36.96
CA TRP A 225 -12.81 -3.98 -35.53
C TRP A 225 -11.41 -4.51 -35.19
N GLU A 226 -11.00 -5.62 -35.81
CA GLU A 226 -9.66 -6.20 -35.61
C GLU A 226 -8.55 -5.26 -36.07
N ILE A 227 -8.73 -4.54 -37.19
CA ILE A 227 -7.79 -3.49 -37.62
C ILE A 227 -7.63 -2.46 -36.50
N THR A 228 -8.74 -2.00 -35.90
CA THR A 228 -8.65 -1.01 -34.82
C THR A 228 -7.94 -1.56 -33.58
N GLU A 229 -8.18 -2.81 -33.18
CA GLU A 229 -7.47 -3.45 -32.06
C GLU A 229 -5.97 -3.54 -32.31
N VAL A 230 -5.57 -4.06 -33.48
CA VAL A 230 -4.17 -4.21 -33.88
C VAL A 230 -3.45 -2.87 -33.95
N THR A 231 -4.12 -1.82 -34.43
CA THR A 231 -3.52 -0.47 -34.48
C THR A 231 -3.29 0.10 -33.07
N LEU A 232 -4.22 -0.11 -32.14
CA LEU A 232 -4.07 0.33 -30.75
C LEU A 232 -2.95 -0.44 -30.03
N ASP A 233 -2.81 -1.74 -30.29
CA ASP A 233 -1.72 -2.56 -29.75
C ASP A 233 -0.35 -2.14 -30.33
N LEU A 234 -0.28 -1.79 -31.62
CA LEU A 234 0.94 -1.24 -32.23
C LEU A 234 1.34 0.09 -31.58
N VAL A 235 0.38 1.00 -31.36
CA VAL A 235 0.62 2.27 -30.64
C VAL A 235 1.10 2.00 -29.22
N ARG A 236 0.54 1.00 -28.53
CA ARG A 236 0.97 0.60 -27.18
C ARG A 236 2.43 0.15 -27.14
N ILE A 237 2.86 -0.68 -28.10
CA ILE A 237 4.26 -1.13 -28.21
C ILE A 237 5.21 0.05 -28.41
N ILE A 238 4.84 1.01 -29.27
CA ILE A 238 5.64 2.22 -29.51
C ILE A 238 5.80 3.03 -28.20
N LEU A 239 4.71 3.20 -27.44
CA LEU A 239 4.74 3.91 -26.16
C LEU A 239 5.57 3.16 -25.10
N LEU A 240 5.49 1.83 -25.03
CA LEU A 240 6.31 1.02 -24.12
C LEU A 240 7.79 1.07 -24.48
N LEU A 241 8.12 1.03 -25.78
CA LEU A 241 9.47 1.21 -26.27
C LEU A 241 10.00 2.59 -25.88
N ALA A 242 9.18 3.64 -26.01
CA ALA A 242 9.53 4.98 -25.57
C ALA A 242 9.82 5.03 -24.06
N LEU A 243 9.02 4.39 -23.20
CA LEU A 243 9.28 4.32 -21.75
C LEU A 243 10.64 3.66 -21.43
N VAL A 244 10.92 2.51 -22.03
CA VAL A 244 12.18 1.78 -21.83
C VAL A 244 13.37 2.58 -22.36
N SER A 245 13.23 3.17 -23.55
CA SER A 245 14.28 3.98 -24.19
C SER A 245 14.59 5.25 -23.41
N PHE A 246 13.58 6.02 -22.99
CA PHE A 246 13.78 7.23 -22.21
C PHE A 246 14.41 6.94 -20.85
N TYR A 247 14.02 5.85 -20.19
CA TYR A 247 14.63 5.47 -18.91
C TYR A 247 16.11 5.12 -19.09
N THR A 248 16.45 4.25 -20.04
CA THR A 248 17.86 3.86 -20.27
C THR A 248 18.72 5.05 -20.71
N LEU A 249 18.20 5.92 -21.57
CA LEU A 249 18.86 7.15 -22.02
C LEU A 249 19.11 8.11 -20.84
N PHE A 250 18.12 8.38 -20.00
CA PHE A 250 18.30 9.34 -18.89
C PHE A 250 19.22 8.81 -17.80
N VAL A 251 19.19 7.50 -17.50
CA VAL A 251 20.14 6.87 -16.57
C VAL A 251 21.57 6.93 -17.14
N PHE A 252 21.74 6.63 -18.43
CA PHE A 252 23.04 6.71 -19.09
C PHE A 252 23.60 8.15 -19.07
N LEU A 253 22.79 9.15 -19.42
CA LEU A 253 23.19 10.56 -19.36
C LEU A 253 23.54 11.02 -17.94
N GLN A 254 22.83 10.52 -16.93
CA GLN A 254 23.13 10.87 -15.53
C GLN A 254 24.43 10.22 -15.05
N GLY A 255 24.72 8.99 -15.49
CA GLY A 255 26.00 8.32 -15.27
C GLY A 255 27.18 9.08 -15.89
N TYR A 256 27.03 9.51 -17.15
CA TYR A 256 28.05 10.29 -17.86
C TYR A 256 28.34 11.63 -17.16
N LYS A 257 27.28 12.36 -16.74
CA LYS A 257 27.45 13.63 -16.01
C LYS A 257 28.16 13.45 -14.67
N LYS A 258 27.88 12.36 -13.94
CA LYS A 258 28.57 12.03 -12.69
C LYS A 258 30.05 11.71 -12.91
N GLN A 259 30.37 10.96 -13.96
CA GLN A 259 31.76 10.66 -14.32
C GLN A 259 32.54 11.92 -14.73
N ALA A 260 31.91 12.80 -15.51
CA ALA A 260 32.50 14.10 -15.88
C ALA A 260 32.71 15.02 -14.66
N GLN A 261 31.77 15.02 -13.69
CA GLN A 261 31.91 15.78 -12.45
C GLN A 261 32.94 15.15 -11.49
N ALA A 262 33.05 13.83 -11.43
CA ALA A 262 34.08 13.14 -10.63
C ALA A 262 35.49 13.44 -11.16
N GLY A 263 35.68 13.42 -12.49
CA GLY A 263 36.95 13.82 -13.11
C GLY A 263 37.32 15.28 -12.89
N SER A 264 36.33 16.18 -12.79
CA SER A 264 36.57 17.60 -12.46
C SER A 264 36.78 17.87 -10.97
N ALA A 265 36.20 17.05 -10.07
CA ALA A 265 36.37 17.16 -8.63
C ALA A 265 37.75 16.69 -8.15
N GLU A 266 38.36 15.72 -8.84
CA GLU A 266 39.75 15.32 -8.62
C GLU A 266 40.74 16.47 -8.94
N GLU A 267 40.45 17.30 -9.95
CA GLU A 267 41.27 18.47 -10.30
C GLU A 267 41.11 19.68 -9.36
N GLN A 268 40.09 19.71 -8.48
CA GLN A 268 39.86 20.80 -7.52
C GLN A 268 40.09 20.42 -6.05
N THR A 269 40.82 19.33 -5.77
CA THR A 269 41.26 19.06 -4.41
C THR A 269 42.32 20.07 -3.98
N THR A 270 41.89 21.13 -3.31
CA THR A 270 42.76 22.10 -2.64
C THR A 270 43.61 21.40 -1.59
N LEU A 271 44.92 21.40 -1.83
CA LEU A 271 46.01 20.77 -1.06
C LEU A 271 46.29 21.50 0.28
N LEU A 272 45.25 21.87 1.03
CA LEU A 272 45.37 22.59 2.31
C LEU A 272 44.38 22.15 3.39
N ALA A 273 43.61 21.08 3.19
CA ALA A 273 42.68 20.58 4.21
C ALA A 273 43.29 19.51 5.15
N ASN A 274 44.62 19.37 5.16
CA ASN A 274 45.31 18.47 6.10
C ASN A 274 46.35 19.27 6.91
N GLY A 275 45.83 20.08 7.83
CA GLY A 275 46.61 20.74 8.87
C GLY A 275 46.00 20.44 10.22
N HIS A 276 46.51 19.40 10.90
CA HIS A 276 46.33 19.25 12.34
C HIS A 276 47.03 20.44 13.03
N GLY A 277 46.24 21.33 13.63
CA GLY A 277 46.72 22.42 14.46
C GLY A 277 45.83 22.55 15.69
N ALA A 278 46.40 22.18 16.84
CA ALA A 278 45.86 22.51 18.15
C ALA A 278 45.87 24.04 18.36
N GLU A 279 44.90 24.55 19.13
CA GLU A 279 45.08 25.40 20.32
C GLU A 279 43.87 26.31 20.61
N ASN A 280 43.67 26.50 21.91
CA ASN A 280 42.75 27.42 22.57
C ASN A 280 42.87 28.88 22.08
N GLY A 281 41.78 29.66 22.17
CA GLY A 281 41.89 31.11 22.05
C GLY A 281 40.56 31.87 21.96
N THR A 282 40.03 32.23 23.13
CA THR A 282 39.38 33.51 23.51
C THR A 282 38.46 34.31 22.55
N ALA A 283 37.38 34.78 23.17
CA ALA A 283 36.41 35.78 22.73
C ALA A 283 36.99 37.11 22.24
N SER A 284 36.34 37.71 21.22
CA SER A 284 36.12 39.16 21.10
C SER A 284 35.09 39.45 19.98
N GLY A 285 34.25 40.47 20.24
CA GLY A 285 32.99 40.76 19.53
C GLY A 285 33.09 41.38 18.13
N PRO A 286 31.93 41.67 17.50
CA PRO A 286 31.83 41.95 16.08
C PRO A 286 32.11 43.42 15.74
N ALA A 287 32.96 43.64 14.74
CA ALA A 287 33.13 44.94 14.09
C ALA A 287 32.06 45.11 12.99
N SER A 288 31.28 46.18 13.14
CA SER A 288 30.26 46.67 12.22
C SER A 288 30.84 47.04 10.85
N GLY A 289 30.46 46.30 9.80
CA GLY A 289 30.68 46.65 8.39
C GLY A 289 29.38 47.11 7.73
N TYR A 290 29.30 48.40 7.41
CA TYR A 290 28.21 49.05 6.68
C TYR A 290 28.20 48.58 5.21
N GLY A 291 27.10 47.97 4.77
CA GLY A 291 26.91 47.59 3.36
C GLY A 291 25.43 47.33 3.09
N GLY A 292 24.77 48.28 2.43
CA GLY A 292 23.34 48.24 2.17
C GLY A 292 22.94 47.17 1.15
N THR A 293 21.95 46.37 1.49
CA THR A 293 21.15 45.64 0.51
C THR A 293 19.66 45.77 0.84
N ASN A 294 18.92 46.11 -0.20
CA ASN A 294 17.49 46.37 -0.21
C ASN A 294 16.76 45.01 -0.12
N GLY A 295 16.41 44.58 1.10
CA GLY A 295 15.64 43.38 1.35
C GLY A 295 14.51 43.69 2.31
N LYS A 296 13.26 43.60 1.84
CA LYS A 296 12.08 43.64 2.73
C LYS A 296 12.29 42.62 3.86
N PRO A 297 12.13 43.01 5.14
CA PRO A 297 12.21 42.04 6.23
C PRO A 297 11.09 41.02 6.02
N ARG A 298 11.47 39.76 5.73
CA ARG A 298 10.57 38.63 5.92
C ARG A 298 10.23 38.64 7.41
N GLY A 299 8.94 38.74 7.73
CA GLY A 299 8.45 38.69 9.11
C GLY A 299 9.00 37.45 9.82
N PRO A 300 9.10 37.48 11.17
CA PRO A 300 9.65 36.37 11.91
C PRO A 300 8.86 35.11 11.56
N HIS A 301 9.54 34.13 10.98
CA HIS A 301 9.05 32.76 11.04
C HIS A 301 9.06 32.41 12.52
N GLU A 302 7.90 32.51 13.17
CA GLU A 302 7.71 32.01 14.52
C GLU A 302 8.23 30.58 14.56
N ALA A 303 9.23 30.34 15.41
CA ALA A 303 9.67 28.99 15.68
C ALA A 303 8.43 28.19 16.10
N PRO A 304 8.21 26.98 15.53
CA PRO A 304 7.04 26.20 15.88
C PRO A 304 6.99 26.06 17.40
N ALA A 305 5.85 26.37 18.01
CA ALA A 305 5.69 26.25 19.45
C ALA A 305 6.12 24.83 19.87
N GLY A 306 6.79 24.68 21.02
CA GLY A 306 7.36 23.38 21.44
C GLY A 306 6.37 22.21 21.51
N TRP A 307 5.06 22.51 21.47
CA TRP A 307 3.92 21.58 21.45
C TRP A 307 3.51 21.12 20.03
N GLU A 308 3.97 21.80 18.98
CA GLU A 308 3.61 21.55 17.59
C GLU A 308 4.39 20.31 17.09
N LYS A 309 3.66 19.27 16.66
CA LYS A 309 4.30 18.07 16.10
C LYS A 309 5.13 18.47 14.84
N PRO A 310 6.24 17.78 14.51
CA PRO A 310 7.07 18.08 13.32
C PRO A 310 6.29 17.96 12.01
N LYS A 311 6.27 18.99 11.15
CA LYS A 311 5.32 19.17 10.03
C LYS A 311 5.28 18.05 8.99
N GLU A 312 6.29 17.20 8.90
CA GLU A 312 6.37 16.15 7.87
C GLU A 312 6.33 14.74 8.47
N ASN A 313 5.57 13.86 7.81
CA ASN A 313 5.60 12.44 8.09
C ASN A 313 6.94 11.89 7.57
N PRO A 314 7.76 11.21 8.39
CA PRO A 314 8.99 10.63 7.89
C PRO A 314 8.63 9.62 6.79
N THR A 315 9.16 9.83 5.59
CA THR A 315 8.99 8.95 4.42
C THR A 315 9.79 7.67 4.62
N ARG A 316 9.42 6.88 5.62
CA ARG A 316 10.04 5.58 5.87
C ARG A 316 9.35 4.51 5.04
N SER A 317 10.14 3.63 4.44
CA SER A 317 9.62 2.44 3.78
C SER A 317 8.80 1.61 4.77
N TRP A 318 7.72 0.96 4.31
CA TRP A 318 6.92 0.05 5.15
C TRP A 318 7.79 -1.03 5.82
N TRP A 319 8.86 -1.45 5.14
CA TRP A 319 9.83 -2.41 5.68
C TRP A 319 10.68 -1.84 6.81
N GLU A 320 11.09 -0.57 6.74
CA GLU A 320 11.75 0.11 7.85
C GLU A 320 10.82 0.23 9.05
N TYR A 321 9.53 0.52 8.80
CA TYR A 321 8.53 0.51 9.86
C TYR A 321 8.44 -0.86 10.52
N ILE A 322 8.24 -1.94 9.76
CA ILE A 322 8.18 -3.30 10.32
C ILE A 322 9.45 -3.66 11.09
N ARG A 323 10.62 -3.33 10.55
CA ARG A 323 11.90 -3.62 11.22
C ARG A 323 12.07 -2.81 12.50
N ALA A 324 11.69 -1.53 12.50
CA ALA A 324 11.71 -0.70 13.70
C ALA A 324 10.75 -1.24 14.77
N TYR A 325 9.58 -1.74 14.37
CA TYR A 325 8.64 -2.41 15.27
C TYR A 325 9.12 -3.81 15.70
N GLY A 326 9.96 -4.47 14.90
CA GLY A 326 10.62 -5.73 15.23
C GLY A 326 11.44 -5.69 16.52
N ILE A 327 11.91 -4.50 16.92
CA ILE A 327 12.63 -4.28 18.19
C ILE A 327 11.73 -4.57 19.41
N PHE A 328 10.40 -4.48 19.25
CA PHE A 328 9.45 -4.74 20.34
C PHE A 328 9.03 -6.21 20.45
N VAL A 329 9.28 -7.04 19.43
CA VAL A 329 9.02 -8.49 19.45
C VAL A 329 9.59 -9.19 20.71
N PRO A 330 10.83 -8.95 21.16
CA PRO A 330 11.35 -9.56 22.39
C PRO A 330 10.65 -9.11 23.69
N TYR A 331 9.88 -8.01 23.67
CA TYR A 331 9.06 -7.55 24.80
C TYR A 331 7.63 -8.12 24.76
N ILE A 332 7.17 -8.57 23.60
CA ILE A 332 5.88 -9.26 23.42
C ILE A 332 6.04 -10.75 23.74
N TRP A 333 7.16 -11.35 23.31
CA TRP A 333 7.42 -12.75 23.54
C TRP A 333 7.73 -13.01 25.02
N PRO A 334 6.91 -13.83 25.72
CA PRO A 334 7.11 -14.12 27.13
C PRO A 334 8.23 -15.15 27.33
N SER A 335 9.48 -14.73 27.15
CA SER A 335 10.65 -15.62 27.25
C SER A 335 10.86 -16.20 28.66
N LYS A 336 10.40 -15.49 29.69
CA LYS A 336 10.60 -15.86 31.10
C LYS A 336 9.65 -16.96 31.59
N ASP A 337 8.43 -17.02 31.06
CA ASP A 337 7.35 -17.89 31.57
C ASP A 337 6.89 -18.93 30.53
N ARG A 338 7.21 -20.21 30.75
CA ARG A 338 6.85 -21.31 29.82
C ARG A 338 5.34 -21.49 29.64
N TRP A 339 4.55 -21.28 30.70
CA TRP A 339 3.09 -21.35 30.62
C TRP A 339 2.52 -20.28 29.66
N LEU A 340 3.11 -19.09 29.69
CA LEU A 340 2.70 -17.98 28.86
C LEU A 340 3.08 -18.20 27.38
N GLN A 341 4.19 -18.91 27.13
CA GLN A 341 4.56 -19.38 25.78
C GLN A 341 3.55 -20.39 25.21
N ILE A 342 3.09 -21.33 26.03
CA ILE A 342 2.07 -22.31 25.62
C ILE A 342 0.77 -21.58 25.27
N ASN A 343 0.33 -20.63 26.11
CA ASN A 343 -0.86 -19.81 25.83
C ASN A 343 -0.72 -19.01 24.54
N PHE A 344 0.48 -18.48 24.26
CA PHE A 344 0.76 -17.74 23.02
C PHE A 344 0.63 -18.64 21.78
N VAL A 345 1.22 -19.83 21.81
CA VAL A 345 1.11 -20.81 20.71
C VAL A 345 -0.33 -21.27 20.53
N LEU A 346 -1.04 -21.54 21.63
CA LEU A 346 -2.45 -21.93 21.59
C LEU A 346 -3.32 -20.82 21.01
N CYS A 347 -3.04 -19.55 21.33
CA CYS A 347 -3.70 -18.39 20.76
C CYS A 347 -3.52 -18.33 19.23
N ILE A 348 -2.30 -18.53 18.73
CA ILE A 348 -2.02 -18.60 17.28
C ILE A 348 -2.78 -19.75 16.62
N LEU A 349 -2.79 -20.93 17.25
CA LEU A 349 -3.53 -22.09 16.73
C LEU A 349 -5.03 -21.80 16.63
N ILE A 350 -5.62 -21.17 17.66
CA ILE A 350 -7.02 -20.76 17.62
C ILE A 350 -7.27 -19.78 16.47
N VAL A 351 -6.38 -18.81 16.23
CA VAL A 351 -6.51 -17.88 15.10
C VAL A 351 -6.54 -18.62 13.77
N LEU A 352 -5.66 -19.61 13.57
CA LEU A 352 -5.64 -20.43 12.35
C LEU A 352 -6.95 -21.20 12.16
N VAL A 353 -7.46 -21.82 13.23
CA VAL A 353 -8.75 -22.53 13.20
C VAL A 353 -9.90 -21.56 12.89
N GLN A 354 -9.89 -20.36 13.48
CA GLN A 354 -10.90 -19.34 13.19
C GLN A 354 -10.94 -18.93 11.71
N ARG A 355 -9.78 -18.79 11.06
CA ARG A 355 -9.72 -18.47 9.62
C ARG A 355 -10.29 -19.61 8.78
N GLY A 356 -9.96 -20.86 9.13
CA GLY A 356 -10.57 -22.04 8.50
C GLY A 356 -12.10 -22.03 8.60
N VAL A 357 -12.64 -21.78 9.79
CA VAL A 357 -14.09 -21.66 10.02
C VAL A 357 -14.68 -20.50 9.20
N GLN A 358 -13.98 -19.37 9.09
CA GLN A 358 -14.45 -18.22 8.33
C GLN A 358 -14.67 -18.50 6.84
N VAL A 359 -13.86 -19.37 6.24
CA VAL A 359 -14.02 -19.86 4.85
C VAL A 359 -15.05 -20.98 4.75
N LEU A 360 -15.12 -21.87 5.75
CA LEU A 360 -16.07 -23.00 5.75
C LEU A 360 -17.54 -22.57 5.88
N VAL A 361 -17.83 -21.44 6.54
CA VAL A 361 -19.21 -20.96 6.70
C VAL A 361 -19.91 -20.65 5.36
N PRO A 362 -19.36 -19.79 4.47
CA PRO A 362 -19.99 -19.53 3.18
C PRO A 362 -20.03 -20.80 2.29
N TYR A 363 -19.01 -21.65 2.37
CA TYR A 363 -19.01 -22.95 1.68
C TYR A 363 -20.19 -23.82 2.13
N GLN A 364 -20.40 -23.96 3.44
CA GLN A 364 -21.50 -24.74 4.01
C GLN A 364 -22.87 -24.15 3.63
N SER A 365 -22.99 -22.82 3.59
CA SER A 365 -24.19 -22.16 3.09
C SER A 365 -24.48 -22.55 1.63
N GLY A 366 -23.45 -22.64 0.79
CA GLY A 366 -23.60 -23.12 -0.59
C GLY A 366 -24.08 -24.58 -0.66
N VAL A 367 -23.53 -25.47 0.17
CA VAL A 367 -23.95 -26.87 0.26
C VAL A 367 -25.42 -27.00 0.66
N ILE A 368 -25.87 -26.22 1.65
CA ILE A 368 -27.27 -26.21 2.10
C ILE A 368 -28.18 -25.74 0.95
N THR A 369 -27.84 -24.62 0.29
CA THR A 369 -28.63 -24.10 -0.82
C THR A 369 -28.73 -25.09 -1.98
N ASN A 370 -27.62 -25.75 -2.36
CA ASN A 370 -27.61 -26.74 -3.43
C ASN A 370 -28.46 -27.98 -3.10
N ALA A 371 -28.44 -28.44 -1.84
CA ALA A 371 -29.28 -29.54 -1.38
C ALA A 371 -30.77 -29.18 -1.40
N LEU A 372 -31.12 -27.94 -1.04
CA LEU A 372 -32.50 -27.44 -1.12
C LEU A 372 -32.97 -27.21 -2.56
N ALA A 373 -32.06 -26.86 -3.47
CA ALA A 373 -32.36 -26.64 -4.88
C ALA A 373 -32.64 -27.95 -5.67
N GLY A 374 -32.32 -29.12 -5.11
CA GLY A 374 -32.54 -30.41 -5.76
C GLY A 374 -31.51 -30.77 -6.84
N ASP A 375 -30.40 -30.04 -6.91
CA ASP A 375 -29.37 -30.18 -7.95
C ASP A 375 -28.57 -31.50 -7.84
N GLN A 376 -28.65 -32.19 -6.68
CA GLN A 376 -27.94 -33.44 -6.38
C GLN A 376 -28.85 -34.65 -6.07
N GLY A 377 -30.16 -34.58 -6.38
CA GLY A 377 -31.09 -35.70 -6.18
C GLY A 377 -32.44 -35.28 -5.56
N PRO A 378 -33.23 -36.21 -5.01
CA PRO A 378 -34.55 -35.89 -4.45
C PRO A 378 -34.41 -34.88 -3.32
N VAL A 379 -35.26 -33.85 -3.33
CA VAL A 379 -35.26 -32.79 -2.32
C VAL A 379 -35.54 -33.40 -0.94
N TYR A 380 -34.54 -33.36 -0.05
CA TYR A 380 -34.68 -33.73 1.35
C TYR A 380 -34.17 -32.60 2.24
N MET A 381 -34.66 -32.49 3.47
CA MET A 381 -34.19 -31.48 4.42
C MET A 381 -32.82 -31.91 4.97
N PRO A 382 -31.71 -31.20 4.67
CA PRO A 382 -30.37 -31.63 5.05
C PRO A 382 -30.03 -31.19 6.49
N TRP A 383 -30.72 -31.78 7.48
CA TRP A 383 -30.55 -31.44 8.90
C TRP A 383 -29.08 -31.51 9.39
N GLY A 384 -28.30 -32.46 8.87
CA GLY A 384 -26.87 -32.56 9.19
C GLY A 384 -26.03 -31.39 8.65
N ALA A 385 -26.35 -30.90 7.45
CA ALA A 385 -25.66 -29.74 6.88
C ALA A 385 -26.01 -28.45 7.64
N ILE A 386 -27.28 -28.33 8.06
CA ILE A 386 -27.78 -27.20 8.84
C ILE A 386 -27.17 -27.19 10.25
N SER A 387 -27.10 -28.34 10.93
CA SER A 387 -26.49 -28.42 12.26
C SER A 387 -25.00 -28.06 12.24
N LEU A 388 -24.28 -28.51 11.20
CA LEU A 388 -22.88 -28.16 10.99
C LEU A 388 -22.69 -26.66 10.72
N TYR A 389 -23.58 -26.05 9.93
CA TYR A 389 -23.57 -24.60 9.70
C TYR A 389 -23.77 -23.81 11.00
N ILE A 390 -24.74 -24.21 11.84
CA ILE A 390 -24.97 -23.58 13.14
C ILE A 390 -23.73 -23.71 14.03
N LEU A 391 -23.10 -24.89 14.05
CA LEU A 391 -21.87 -25.12 14.81
C LEU A 391 -20.74 -24.19 14.34
N TYR A 392 -20.51 -24.09 13.03
CA TYR A 392 -19.51 -23.16 12.47
C TYR A 392 -19.85 -21.72 12.82
N ARG A 393 -21.12 -21.32 12.81
CA ARG A 393 -21.55 -19.97 13.16
C ARG A 393 -21.30 -19.63 14.63
N ILE A 394 -21.45 -20.58 15.54
CA ILE A 394 -21.13 -20.42 16.98
C ILE A 394 -19.61 -20.20 17.18
N PHE A 395 -18.79 -20.89 16.38
CA PHE A 395 -17.34 -20.74 16.44
C PHE A 395 -16.81 -19.50 15.67
N GLN A 396 -17.57 -19.00 14.69
CA GLN A 396 -17.18 -17.87 13.84
C GLN A 396 -17.31 -16.52 14.54
N GLY A 397 -16.35 -15.63 14.27
CA GLY A 397 -16.41 -14.20 14.61
C GLY A 397 -15.62 -13.83 15.86
N GLY A 398 -15.41 -12.52 16.05
CA GLY A 398 -14.70 -11.97 17.22
C GLY A 398 -15.39 -12.29 18.55
N ASN A 399 -16.73 -12.37 18.53
CA ASN A 399 -17.56 -12.75 19.68
C ASN A 399 -17.98 -14.24 19.65
N GLY A 400 -17.49 -15.03 18.69
CA GLY A 400 -17.71 -16.48 18.67
C GLY A 400 -16.94 -17.17 19.79
N LEU A 401 -17.26 -18.44 20.08
CA LEU A 401 -16.64 -19.17 21.20
C LEU A 401 -15.11 -19.25 21.08
N LEU A 402 -14.58 -19.44 19.87
CA LEU A 402 -13.14 -19.41 19.61
C LEU A 402 -12.55 -18.01 19.83
N GLY A 403 -13.29 -16.96 19.49
CA GLY A 403 -12.86 -15.57 19.65
C GLY A 403 -12.76 -15.18 21.12
N ALA A 404 -13.77 -15.52 21.89
CA ALA A 404 -13.79 -15.32 23.34
C ALA A 404 -12.68 -16.12 24.03
N ALA A 405 -12.51 -17.41 23.69
CA ALA A 405 -11.44 -18.24 24.24
C ALA A 405 -10.05 -17.66 23.95
N ARG A 406 -9.82 -17.23 22.69
CA ARG A 406 -8.58 -16.55 22.30
C ARG A 406 -8.35 -15.28 23.11
N GLN A 407 -9.38 -14.45 23.27
CA GLN A 407 -9.27 -13.19 24.01
C GLN A 407 -8.89 -13.44 25.48
N VAL A 408 -9.52 -14.43 26.13
CA VAL A 408 -9.17 -14.82 27.51
C VAL A 408 -7.73 -15.31 27.62
N LEU A 409 -7.26 -16.11 26.66
CA LEU A 409 -5.87 -16.57 26.60
C LEU A 409 -4.87 -15.43 26.33
N TRP A 410 -5.30 -14.37 25.66
CA TRP A 410 -4.47 -13.21 25.32
C TRP A 410 -4.26 -12.25 26.48
N ILE A 411 -5.26 -12.04 27.35
CA ILE A 411 -5.18 -11.13 28.51
C ILE A 411 -3.87 -11.27 29.31
N PRO A 412 -3.44 -12.47 29.76
CA PRO A 412 -2.20 -12.57 30.54
C PRO A 412 -0.94 -12.20 29.73
N ILE A 413 -0.94 -12.46 28.41
CA ILE A 413 0.16 -12.12 27.51
C ILE A 413 0.24 -10.60 27.34
N GLU A 414 -0.93 -9.97 27.14
CA GLU A 414 -1.08 -8.53 27.03
C GLU A 414 -0.57 -7.82 28.30
N GLN A 415 -0.96 -8.29 29.49
CA GLN A 415 -0.52 -7.72 30.76
C GLN A 415 0.98 -7.91 31.01
N TYR A 416 1.55 -9.06 30.62
CA TYR A 416 2.99 -9.29 30.68
C TYR A 416 3.76 -8.30 29.80
N SER A 417 3.33 -8.13 28.55
CA SER A 417 4.00 -7.22 27.61
C SER A 417 3.88 -5.77 28.08
N TYR A 418 2.71 -5.35 28.56
CA TYR A 418 2.50 -4.02 29.15
C TYR A 418 3.47 -3.76 30.32
N ARG A 419 3.63 -4.73 31.24
CA ARG A 419 4.54 -4.61 32.37
C ARG A 419 5.99 -4.46 31.93
N GLU A 420 6.50 -5.37 31.09
CA GLU A 420 7.90 -5.35 30.65
C GLU A 420 8.23 -4.08 29.86
N LEU A 421 7.33 -3.64 28.98
CA LEU A 421 7.51 -2.43 28.19
C LEU A 421 7.48 -1.16 29.08
N SER A 422 6.51 -1.07 30.00
CA SER A 422 6.36 0.10 30.87
C SER A 422 7.53 0.23 31.84
N VAL A 423 7.99 -0.89 32.42
CA VAL A 423 9.16 -0.92 33.30
C VAL A 423 10.42 -0.54 32.53
N ALA A 424 10.66 -1.14 31.37
CA ALA A 424 11.84 -0.81 30.56
C ALA A 424 11.86 0.67 30.12
N ALA A 425 10.71 1.22 29.75
CA ALA A 425 10.61 2.64 29.39
C ALA A 425 10.84 3.56 30.60
N PHE A 426 10.31 3.20 31.78
CA PHE A 426 10.52 3.95 33.01
C PHE A 426 11.99 3.93 33.46
N GLU A 427 12.61 2.75 33.47
CA GLU A 427 14.03 2.56 33.75
C GLU A 427 14.89 3.39 32.79
N HIS A 428 14.58 3.34 31.49
CA HIS A 428 15.30 4.12 30.49
C HIS A 428 15.19 5.62 30.76
N VAL A 429 13.98 6.16 30.98
CA VAL A 429 13.78 7.58 31.26
C VAL A 429 14.58 8.02 32.48
N HIS A 430 14.66 7.19 33.52
CA HIS A 430 15.46 7.48 34.72
C HIS A 430 16.98 7.46 34.50
N MET A 431 17.47 6.72 33.49
CA MET A 431 18.89 6.64 33.14
C MET A 431 19.35 7.76 32.20
N LEU A 432 18.47 8.68 31.78
CA LEU A 432 18.87 9.81 30.93
C LEU A 432 19.66 10.88 31.70
N SER A 433 20.38 11.72 30.95
CA SER A 433 21.19 12.80 31.53
C SER A 433 20.33 13.83 32.25
N LEU A 434 20.91 14.48 33.26
CA LEU A 434 20.26 15.59 33.98
C LEU A 434 19.83 16.71 33.02
N GLU A 435 20.59 16.98 31.96
CA GLU A 435 20.25 17.95 30.91
C GLU A 435 18.91 17.63 30.22
N PHE A 436 18.63 16.34 29.97
CA PHE A 436 17.34 15.93 29.42
C PHE A 436 16.18 16.23 30.39
N HIS A 437 16.38 15.91 31.67
CA HIS A 437 15.36 16.14 32.70
C HIS A 437 15.11 17.63 32.98
N LEU A 438 16.13 18.49 32.86
CA LEU A 438 15.99 19.94 33.01
C LEU A 438 15.43 20.62 31.74
N GLY A 439 15.74 20.07 30.55
CA GLY A 439 15.35 20.65 29.26
C GLY A 439 13.93 20.32 28.78
N LYS A 440 13.19 19.46 29.48
CA LYS A 440 11.84 19.01 29.11
C LYS A 440 10.85 19.17 30.24
N LYS A 441 9.61 19.53 29.92
CA LYS A 441 8.54 19.60 30.92
C LYS A 441 8.21 18.18 31.41
N THR A 442 8.30 17.94 32.72
CA THR A 442 8.04 16.63 33.34
C THR A 442 6.68 16.05 32.93
N GLY A 443 5.64 16.89 32.81
CA GLY A 443 4.32 16.46 32.34
C GLY A 443 4.29 15.92 30.91
N GLU A 444 5.15 16.42 30.01
CA GLU A 444 5.27 15.89 28.64
C GLU A 444 5.94 14.52 28.63
N VAL A 445 6.99 14.33 29.45
CA VAL A 445 7.70 13.06 29.58
C VAL A 445 6.79 12.00 30.18
N LEU A 446 6.04 12.32 31.24
CA LEU A 446 5.06 11.41 31.84
C LEU A 446 3.91 11.09 30.88
N SER A 447 3.42 12.09 30.13
CA SER A 447 2.41 11.88 29.09
C SER A 447 2.92 10.99 27.95
N ALA A 448 4.20 11.10 27.58
CA ALA A 448 4.82 10.24 26.58
C ALA A 448 4.98 8.80 27.09
N LEU A 449 5.40 8.63 28.35
CA LEU A 449 5.51 7.33 29.00
C LEU A 449 4.15 6.62 29.11
N GLY A 450 3.09 7.36 29.50
CA GLY A 450 1.72 6.83 29.57
C GLY A 450 1.16 6.41 28.20
N LYS A 451 1.62 7.03 27.11
CA LYS A 451 1.27 6.61 25.74
C LYS A 451 1.95 5.31 25.32
N GLY A 452 2.94 4.81 26.05
CA GLY A 452 3.55 3.50 25.84
C GLY A 452 2.53 2.34 25.87
N SER A 453 1.44 2.49 26.64
CA SER A 453 0.32 1.54 26.66
C SER A 453 -0.30 1.31 25.27
N SER A 454 -0.37 2.36 24.44
CA SER A 454 -0.93 2.28 23.09
C SER A 454 -0.14 1.37 22.15
N LEU A 455 1.14 1.10 22.46
CA LEU A 455 1.95 0.15 21.69
C LEU A 455 1.40 -1.26 21.80
N ASN A 456 0.98 -1.65 23.00
CA ASN A 456 0.44 -2.98 23.26
C ASN A 456 -0.88 -3.19 22.49
N THR A 457 -1.79 -2.21 22.56
CA THR A 457 -3.04 -2.20 21.77
C THR A 457 -2.78 -2.22 20.26
N PHE A 458 -1.76 -1.48 19.80
CA PHE A 458 -1.36 -1.47 18.40
C PHE A 458 -0.87 -2.84 17.92
N LEU A 459 -0.02 -3.50 18.71
CA LEU A 459 0.52 -4.82 18.43
C LEU A 459 -0.56 -5.89 18.42
N GLU A 460 -1.49 -5.83 19.37
CA GLU A 460 -2.68 -6.68 19.38
C GLU A 460 -3.50 -6.49 18.10
N SER A 461 -3.78 -5.23 17.73
CA SER A 461 -4.54 -4.92 16.51
C SER A 461 -3.85 -5.42 15.25
N ILE A 462 -2.52 -5.30 15.14
CA ILE A 462 -1.79 -5.85 13.99
C ILE A 462 -1.90 -7.38 13.96
N THR A 463 -1.67 -8.03 15.08
CA THR A 463 -1.55 -9.49 15.16
C THR A 463 -2.90 -10.19 14.92
N PHE A 464 -3.99 -9.63 15.43
CA PHE A 464 -5.30 -10.30 15.41
C PHE A 464 -6.33 -9.70 14.45
N ASN A 465 -6.13 -8.48 13.98
CA ASN A 465 -7.02 -7.86 13.00
C ASN A 465 -6.34 -7.75 11.63
N VAL A 466 -5.20 -7.05 11.56
CA VAL A 466 -4.58 -6.72 10.26
C VAL A 466 -3.99 -7.95 9.59
N LEU A 467 -3.17 -8.73 10.29
CA LEU A 467 -2.50 -9.89 9.71
C LEU A 467 -3.52 -10.96 9.26
N PRO A 468 -4.51 -11.37 10.07
CA PRO A 468 -5.50 -12.34 9.63
C PRO A 468 -6.36 -11.83 8.47
N MET A 469 -6.68 -10.53 8.43
CA MET A 469 -7.40 -9.93 7.29
C MET A 469 -6.61 -10.04 5.98
N LEU A 470 -5.29 -9.84 6.00
CA LEU A 470 -4.44 -10.01 4.81
C LEU A 470 -4.37 -11.48 4.37
N VAL A 471 -4.31 -12.42 5.33
CA VAL A 471 -4.35 -13.86 5.02
C VAL A 471 -5.70 -14.25 4.42
N ASP A 472 -6.81 -13.80 5.03
CA ASP A 472 -8.17 -14.06 4.55
C ASP A 472 -8.36 -13.54 3.13
N LEU A 473 -7.83 -12.35 2.83
CA LEU A 473 -7.84 -11.79 1.48
C LEU A 473 -7.11 -12.70 0.48
N GLY A 474 -5.89 -13.15 0.82
CA GLY A 474 -5.13 -14.06 -0.04
C GLY A 474 -5.85 -15.39 -0.27
N VAL A 475 -6.41 -15.98 0.80
CA VAL A 475 -7.18 -17.21 0.73
C VAL A 475 -8.43 -17.04 -0.14
N ALA A 476 -9.14 -15.90 -0.03
CA ALA A 476 -10.30 -15.61 -0.86
C ALA A 476 -9.93 -15.58 -2.35
N ILE A 477 -8.88 -14.85 -2.73
CA ILE A 477 -8.43 -14.76 -4.13
C ILE A 477 -8.07 -16.15 -4.68
N VAL A 478 -7.31 -16.95 -3.92
CA VAL A 478 -6.93 -18.31 -4.33
C VAL A 478 -8.16 -19.23 -4.43
N TYR A 479 -9.10 -19.13 -3.48
CA TYR A 479 -10.31 -19.94 -3.49
C TYR A 479 -11.17 -19.66 -4.73
N PHE A 480 -11.40 -18.38 -5.06
CA PHE A 480 -12.17 -18.01 -6.24
C PHE A 480 -11.47 -18.41 -7.54
N LEU A 481 -10.14 -18.28 -7.60
CA LEU A 481 -9.34 -18.71 -8.75
C LEU A 481 -9.50 -20.21 -9.03
N VAL A 482 -9.45 -21.05 -7.99
CA VAL A 482 -9.56 -22.51 -8.14
C VAL A 482 -11.00 -22.96 -8.37
N LYS A 483 -11.98 -22.31 -7.73
CA LYS A 483 -13.38 -22.79 -7.74
C LYS A 483 -14.24 -22.21 -8.86
N PHE A 484 -14.03 -20.94 -9.22
CA PHE A 484 -14.89 -20.18 -10.15
C PHE A 484 -14.15 -19.69 -11.40
N ASP A 485 -12.87 -20.06 -11.60
CA ASP A 485 -12.03 -19.66 -12.74
C ASP A 485 -11.43 -18.24 -12.63
N ALA A 486 -10.43 -17.96 -13.47
CA ALA A 486 -9.60 -16.74 -13.45
C ALA A 486 -10.40 -15.45 -13.67
N TYR A 487 -11.55 -15.53 -14.36
CA TYR A 487 -12.41 -14.38 -14.59
C TYR A 487 -12.98 -13.79 -13.29
N TYR A 488 -13.51 -14.63 -12.41
CA TYR A 488 -14.07 -14.17 -11.12
C TYR A 488 -12.97 -13.69 -10.17
N ALA A 489 -11.83 -14.39 -10.16
CA ALA A 489 -10.67 -13.96 -9.39
C ALA A 489 -10.18 -12.56 -9.81
N LEU A 490 -10.20 -12.26 -11.11
CA LEU A 490 -9.84 -10.95 -11.64
C LEU A 490 -10.78 -9.84 -11.13
N VAL A 491 -12.09 -10.04 -11.23
CA VAL A 491 -13.08 -9.04 -10.76
C VAL A 491 -12.89 -8.74 -9.27
N ILE A 492 -12.74 -9.77 -8.45
CA ILE A 492 -12.51 -9.61 -7.00
C ILE A 492 -11.17 -8.91 -6.74
N GLY A 493 -10.13 -9.26 -7.47
CA GLY A 493 -8.82 -8.61 -7.37
C GLY A 493 -8.88 -7.12 -7.69
N VAL A 494 -9.59 -6.74 -8.77
CA VAL A 494 -9.77 -5.34 -9.18
C VAL A 494 -10.49 -4.53 -8.10
N VAL A 495 -11.64 -5.02 -7.63
CA VAL A 495 -12.43 -4.35 -6.58
C VAL A 495 -11.63 -4.22 -5.29
N THR A 496 -10.96 -5.29 -4.87
CA THR A 496 -10.15 -5.29 -3.64
C THR A 496 -9.00 -4.28 -3.74
N PHE A 497 -8.26 -4.25 -4.85
CA PHE A 497 -7.18 -3.30 -4.99
C PHE A 497 -7.67 -1.86 -4.90
N TRP A 498 -8.75 -1.51 -5.62
CA TRP A 498 -9.28 -0.14 -5.60
C TRP A 498 -9.76 0.24 -4.20
N TYR A 499 -10.44 -0.67 -3.51
CA TYR A 499 -10.84 -0.49 -2.12
C TYR A 499 -9.65 -0.20 -1.21
N ILE A 500 -8.59 -1.02 -1.27
CA ILE A 500 -7.38 -0.84 -0.45
C ILE A 500 -6.66 0.45 -0.81
N TYR A 501 -6.45 0.73 -2.10
CA TYR A 501 -5.74 1.90 -2.58
C TYR A 501 -6.41 3.19 -2.14
N ILE A 502 -7.71 3.34 -2.42
CA ILE A 502 -8.49 4.52 -2.03
C ILE A 502 -8.52 4.66 -0.51
N THR A 503 -8.71 3.56 0.22
CA THR A 503 -8.71 3.54 1.69
C THR A 503 -7.39 4.06 2.27
N ILE A 504 -6.24 3.61 1.75
CA ILE A 504 -4.91 4.07 2.21
C ILE A 504 -4.70 5.55 1.91
N ARG A 505 -5.05 6.01 0.70
CA ARG A 505 -4.94 7.42 0.29
C ARG A 505 -5.82 8.34 1.14
N MET A 506 -7.05 7.91 1.41
CA MET A 506 -7.96 8.64 2.30
C MET A 506 -7.44 8.62 3.74
N ALA A 507 -6.91 7.49 4.22
CA ALA A 507 -6.37 7.38 5.56
C ALA A 507 -5.16 8.31 5.78
N SER A 508 -4.24 8.40 4.82
CA SER A 508 -3.09 9.31 4.92
C SER A 508 -3.52 10.78 4.93
N TRP A 509 -4.43 11.17 4.02
CA TRP A 509 -5.01 12.51 4.01
C TRP A 509 -5.75 12.85 5.32
N ARG A 510 -6.54 11.90 5.85
CA ARG A 510 -7.25 12.06 7.12
C ARG A 510 -6.31 12.17 8.32
N ALA A 511 -5.16 11.51 8.29
CA ALA A 511 -4.16 11.62 9.36
C ALA A 511 -3.66 13.06 9.50
N ASP A 512 -3.44 13.76 8.38
CA ASP A 512 -3.01 15.16 8.37
C ASP A 512 -4.11 16.10 8.89
N ILE A 513 -5.37 15.88 8.52
CA ILE A 513 -6.52 16.64 9.06
C ILE A 513 -6.65 16.41 10.57
N ARG A 514 -6.59 15.15 11.02
CA ARG A 514 -6.70 14.81 12.45
C ARG A 514 -5.59 15.42 13.27
N ARG A 515 -4.41 15.54 12.67
CA ARG A 515 -3.26 16.21 13.27
C ARG A 515 -3.49 17.72 13.44
N GLN A 516 -4.07 18.40 12.45
CA GLN A 516 -4.44 19.81 12.57
C GLN A 516 -5.45 20.02 13.70
N ALA A 517 -6.49 19.17 13.77
CA ALA A 517 -7.46 19.20 14.87
C ALA A 517 -6.83 18.96 16.24
N THR A 518 -5.88 18.01 16.34
CA THR A 518 -5.13 17.76 17.59
C THR A 518 -4.28 18.96 18.01
N ASN A 519 -3.67 19.68 17.06
CA ASN A 519 -2.90 20.88 17.36
C ASN A 519 -3.81 22.03 17.83
N ALA A 520 -4.95 22.24 17.16
CA ALA A 520 -5.92 23.25 17.57
C ALA A 520 -6.52 22.96 18.96
N SER A 521 -6.80 21.69 19.28
CA SER A 521 -7.23 21.27 20.62
C SER A 521 -6.17 21.56 21.69
N ARG A 522 -4.88 21.37 21.38
CA ARG A 522 -3.79 21.73 22.31
C ARG A 522 -3.68 23.25 22.52
N GLU A 523 -3.87 24.04 21.47
CA GLU A 523 -3.90 25.51 21.57
C GLU A 523 -5.06 25.96 22.46
N GLU A 524 -6.26 25.39 22.27
CA GLU A 524 -7.42 25.64 23.12
C GLU A 524 -7.12 25.31 24.60
N ASP A 525 -6.58 24.12 24.87
CA ASP A 525 -6.23 23.70 26.23
C ASP A 525 -5.16 24.59 26.85
N ALA A 526 -4.18 25.06 26.06
CA ALA A 526 -3.14 25.96 26.51
C ALA A 526 -3.70 27.33 26.90
N VAL A 527 -4.56 27.92 26.06
CA VAL A 527 -5.23 29.22 26.34
C VAL A 527 -6.10 29.11 27.59
N LYS A 528 -6.89 28.04 27.70
CA LYS A 528 -7.73 27.76 28.87
C LYS A 528 -6.90 27.66 30.15
N ASN A 529 -5.81 26.89 30.12
CA ASN A 529 -4.97 26.70 31.29
C ASN A 529 -4.21 27.97 31.69
N ASP A 530 -3.70 28.73 30.72
CA ASP A 530 -3.02 30.02 30.94
C ASP A 530 -3.93 31.04 31.65
N SER A 531 -5.19 31.14 31.20
CA SER A 531 -6.20 31.99 31.82
C SER A 531 -6.54 31.56 33.25
N MET A 532 -6.71 30.25 33.49
CA MET A 532 -7.01 29.71 34.83
C MET A 532 -5.84 29.85 35.82
N MET A 533 -4.61 29.61 35.37
CA MET A 533 -3.42 29.80 36.20
C MET A 533 -3.18 31.26 36.56
N SER A 534 -3.60 32.18 35.68
CA SER A 534 -3.46 33.62 35.85
C SER A 534 -4.75 34.29 36.35
N TYR A 535 -5.62 33.54 37.03
CA TYR A 535 -6.95 34.01 37.45
C TYR A 535 -6.90 35.35 38.21
N GLU A 536 -5.98 35.50 39.16
CA GLU A 536 -5.82 36.73 39.95
C GLU A 536 -5.46 37.92 39.06
N THR A 537 -4.49 37.75 38.15
CA THR A 537 -4.06 38.78 37.19
C THR A 537 -5.24 39.23 36.32
N VAL A 538 -6.01 38.30 35.77
CA VAL A 538 -7.17 38.63 34.93
C VAL A 538 -8.18 39.48 35.72
N LYS A 539 -8.40 39.16 37.01
CA LYS A 539 -9.27 39.92 37.90
C LYS A 539 -8.71 41.29 38.29
N TYR A 540 -7.42 41.41 38.54
CA TYR A 540 -6.78 42.69 38.86
C TYR A 540 -6.88 43.70 37.71
N PHE A 541 -6.80 43.22 36.46
CA PHE A 541 -6.86 44.07 35.28
C PHE A 541 -8.26 44.20 34.65
N ASN A 542 -9.30 43.56 35.22
CA ASN A 542 -10.66 43.50 34.66
C ASN A 542 -10.65 43.06 33.16
N ALA A 543 -9.79 42.09 32.86
CA ALA A 543 -9.48 41.64 31.50
C ALA A 543 -10.33 40.43 31.06
N GLU A 544 -11.45 40.15 31.74
CA GLU A 544 -12.26 38.96 31.49
C GLU A 544 -12.77 38.91 30.05
N ALA A 545 -13.29 40.04 29.53
CA ALA A 545 -13.81 40.10 28.17
C ALA A 545 -12.74 39.76 27.11
N TYR A 546 -11.49 40.15 27.37
CA TYR A 546 -10.37 39.84 26.50
C TYR A 546 -10.07 38.33 26.50
N GLU A 547 -9.92 37.73 27.68
CA GLU A 547 -9.65 36.29 27.81
C GLU A 547 -10.82 35.43 27.30
N PHE A 548 -12.06 35.86 27.51
CA PHE A 548 -13.24 35.18 26.96
C PHE A 548 -13.25 35.19 25.43
N ASN A 549 -12.88 36.31 24.80
CA ASN A 549 -12.78 36.39 23.34
C ASN A 549 -11.60 35.55 22.82
N ARG A 550 -10.44 35.59 23.48
CA ARG A 550 -9.27 34.76 23.16
C ARG A 550 -9.60 33.27 23.22
N TYR A 551 -10.33 32.82 24.24
CA TYR A 551 -10.79 31.44 24.34
C TYR A 551 -11.83 31.10 23.26
N ARG A 552 -12.80 32.00 23.00
CA ARG A 552 -13.81 31.82 21.94
C ARG A 552 -13.16 31.64 20.56
N ASP A 553 -12.11 32.41 20.26
CA ASP A 553 -11.36 32.29 19.01
C ASP A 553 -10.61 30.95 18.92
N ALA A 554 -10.00 30.50 20.02
CA ALA A 554 -9.35 29.18 20.07
C ALA A 554 -10.36 28.03 19.87
N VAL A 555 -11.53 28.09 20.52
CA VAL A 555 -12.63 27.12 20.32
C VAL A 555 -13.12 27.13 18.88
N LYS A 556 -13.30 28.31 18.27
CA LYS A 556 -13.72 28.43 16.86
C LYS A 556 -12.72 27.78 15.91
N LYS A 557 -11.41 27.98 16.13
CA LYS A 557 -10.34 27.31 15.36
C LYS A 557 -10.43 25.80 15.50
N TYR A 558 -10.62 25.28 16.72
CA TYR A 558 -10.80 23.85 16.96
C TYR A 558 -12.04 23.29 16.26
N GLN A 559 -13.19 23.97 16.34
CA GLN A 559 -14.44 23.54 15.69
C GLN A 559 -14.32 23.42 14.18
N VAL A 560 -13.64 24.37 13.52
CA VAL A 560 -13.40 24.30 12.06
C VAL A 560 -12.52 23.11 11.70
N ALA A 561 -11.49 22.82 12.51
CA ALA A 561 -10.61 21.67 12.29
C ALA A 561 -11.33 20.33 12.57
N GLU A 562 -12.14 20.25 13.63
CA GLU A 562 -12.93 19.07 13.98
C GLU A 562 -13.99 18.78 12.91
N TYR A 563 -14.63 19.80 12.34
CA TYR A 563 -15.55 19.64 11.20
C TYR A 563 -14.86 18.91 10.04
N GLY A 564 -13.60 19.26 9.72
CA GLY A 564 -12.81 18.57 8.71
C GLY A 564 -12.58 17.08 9.03
N VAL A 565 -12.39 16.73 10.30
CA VAL A 565 -12.24 15.33 10.75
C VAL A 565 -13.54 14.55 10.55
N THR A 566 -14.68 15.11 10.96
CA THR A 566 -15.98 14.46 10.80
C THR A 566 -16.39 14.35 9.33
N PHE A 567 -16.21 15.42 8.56
CA PHE A 567 -16.50 15.44 7.12
C PHE A 567 -15.66 14.42 6.36
N SER A 568 -14.36 14.36 6.63
CA SER A 568 -13.46 13.41 5.96
C SER A 568 -13.78 11.95 6.31
N LEU A 569 -14.29 11.68 7.52
CA LEU A 569 -14.81 10.36 7.88
C LEU A 569 -16.08 10.00 7.09
N ALA A 570 -17.05 10.93 7.01
CA ALA A 570 -18.26 10.71 6.24
C ALA A 570 -17.95 10.46 4.75
N LEU A 571 -17.08 11.30 4.17
CA LEU A 571 -16.61 11.14 2.79
C LEU A 571 -15.93 9.78 2.57
N MET A 572 -15.05 9.35 3.49
CA MET A 572 -14.39 8.05 3.40
C MET A 572 -15.41 6.90 3.43
N ASN A 573 -16.39 6.95 4.32
CA ASN A 573 -17.43 5.93 4.40
C ASN A 573 -18.31 5.91 3.15
N THR A 574 -18.65 7.08 2.58
CA THR A 574 -19.43 7.13 1.32
C THR A 574 -18.64 6.57 0.15
N ILE A 575 -17.37 6.91 0.01
CA ILE A 575 -16.51 6.40 -1.07
C ILE A 575 -16.26 4.89 -0.92
N GLN A 576 -16.13 4.37 0.31
CA GLN A 576 -15.95 2.93 0.53
C GLN A 576 -17.21 2.10 0.25
N ASN A 577 -18.40 2.70 0.30
CA ASN A 577 -19.66 2.04 0.00
C ASN A 577 -20.04 2.09 -1.49
N LEU A 578 -19.53 3.08 -2.23
CA LEU A 578 -19.71 3.21 -3.68
C LEU A 578 -18.77 2.25 -4.40
#